data_AF-A0A969VXD3-F1
#
_entry.id   AF-A0A969VXD3-F1
#
_cell.length_a   1.000
_cell.length_b   1.000
_cell.length_c   1.000
_cell.angle_alpha   90.00
_cell.angle_beta   90.00
_cell.angle_gamma   90.00
#
_symmetry.space_group_name_H-M   'P 1'
#
loop_
_entity.id
_entity.type
_entity.pdbx_description
1 polymer ?
#
loop_
_entity_poly.entity_id
_entity_poly.type
_entity_poly.pdbx_seq_one_letter_code
_entity_poly.pdbx_strand_id
1 'polypeptide(L)'
;MTIVNDLLDFSKIEAGKLQLEVVDFDLHVVVEDALELLAEKAVNKDLELVSLVHPEIPPCIAGDPGRLRQILLNLIGNATL
;
A
#
# COMPACT_ATOMS: atom_id res chain seq x y z
N MET A 1 -4.39 11.34 1.10
CA MET A 1 -5.04 10.51 2.12
C MET A 1 -5.84 11.42 3.02
N THR A 2 -7.15 11.21 3.13
CA THR A 2 -8.03 12.01 3.99
C THR A 2 -8.23 11.23 5.28
N ILE A 3 -7.89 11.84 6.43
CA ILE A 3 -8.05 11.29 7.79
C ILE A 3 -9.43 10.64 8.01
N VAL A 4 -10.46 11.15 7.34
CA VAL A 4 -11.83 10.63 7.36
C VAL A 4 -11.95 9.20 6.82
N ASN A 5 -11.24 8.86 5.74
CA ASN A 5 -11.28 7.51 5.16
C ASN A 5 -10.65 6.48 6.10
N ASP A 6 -9.51 6.84 6.73
CA ASP A 6 -8.83 5.96 7.68
C ASP A 6 -9.69 5.73 8.94
N LEU A 7 -10.39 6.77 9.42
CA LEU A 7 -11.31 6.67 10.55
C LEU A 7 -12.53 5.78 10.25
N LEU A 8 -13.09 5.90 9.05
CA LEU A 8 -14.23 5.08 8.60
C LEU A 8 -13.83 3.61 8.46
N ASP A 9 -12.65 3.35 7.89
CA ASP A 9 -12.16 1.98 7.74
C ASP A 9 -11.82 1.34 9.08
N PHE A 10 -11.23 2.09 10.02
CA PHE A 10 -11.01 1.62 11.39
C PHE A 10 -12.33 1.23 12.07
N SER A 11 -13.36 2.08 11.95
CA SER A 11 -14.69 1.81 12.50
C SER A 11 -15.34 0.56 11.89
N LYS A 12 -15.15 0.31 10.59
CA LYS A 12 -15.63 -0.92 9.94
C LYS A 12 -14.88 -2.16 10.43
N ILE A 13 -13.58 -2.06 10.67
CA ILE A 13 -12.77 -3.17 11.18
C ILE A 13 -13.22 -3.57 12.59
N GLU A 14 -13.34 -2.61 13.52
CA GLU A 14 -13.80 -2.89 14.89
C GLU A 14 -15.21 -3.49 14.93
N ALA A 15 -16.08 -3.06 14.01
CA ALA A 15 -17.43 -3.62 13.87
C ALA A 15 -17.48 -4.97 13.13
N GLY A 16 -16.36 -5.50 12.64
CA GLY A 16 -16.31 -6.72 11.81
C GLY A 16 -16.99 -6.57 10.45
N LYS A 17 -17.16 -5.34 9.97
CA LYS A 17 -17.87 -4.99 8.73
C LYS A 17 -16.95 -4.70 7.56
N LEU A 18 -15.63 -4.78 7.77
CA LEU A 18 -14.69 -4.62 6.67
C LEU A 18 -14.79 -5.83 5.74
N GLN A 19 -15.07 -5.58 4.47
CA GLN A 19 -14.98 -6.58 3.42
C GLN A 19 -13.81 -6.23 2.52
N LEU A 20 -12.97 -7.22 2.24
CA LEU A 20 -11.92 -7.11 1.25
C LEU A 20 -12.52 -7.43 -0.12
N GLU A 21 -12.16 -6.62 -1.11
CA GLU A 21 -12.39 -7.00 -2.49
C GLU A 21 -11.36 -8.07 -2.89
N VAL A 22 -11.77 -9.06 -3.69
CA VAL A 22 -10.84 -10.08 -4.22
C VAL A 22 -10.93 -10.01 -5.73
N VAL A 23 -9.93 -9.37 -6.32
CA VAL A 23 -9.74 -9.25 -7.77
C VAL A 23 -8.34 -9.70 -8.14
N ASP A 24 -8.18 -10.15 -9.38
CA ASP A 24 -6.86 -10.40 -9.95
C ASP A 24 -6.19 -9.06 -10.29
N PHE A 25 -4.97 -8.84 -9.80
CA PHE A 25 -4.23 -7.61 -10.04
C PHE A 25 -2.73 -7.86 -10.17
N ASP A 26 -2.02 -6.93 -10.80
CA ASP A 26 -0.55 -6.97 -10.91
C ASP A 26 0.11 -6.43 -9.64
N LEU A 27 0.88 -7.28 -8.95
CA LEU A 27 1.56 -6.90 -7.71
C LEU A 27 2.64 -5.83 -7.93
N HIS A 28 3.34 -5.88 -9.06
CA HIS A 28 4.40 -4.91 -9.36
C HIS A 28 3.83 -3.51 -9.48
N VAL A 29 2.69 -3.36 -10.18
CA VAL A 29 2.02 -2.07 -10.32
C VAL A 29 1.63 -1.49 -8.96
N VAL A 30 1.08 -2.30 -8.06
CA VAL A 30 0.68 -1.84 -6.72
C VAL A 30 1.88 -1.38 -5.88
N VAL A 31 3.01 -2.09 -5.99
CA VAL A 31 4.25 -1.75 -5.30
C VAL A 31 4.88 -0.49 -5.88
N GLU A 32 4.95 -0.37 -7.21
CA GLU A 32 5.46 0.81 -7.93
C GLU A 32 4.63 2.06 -7.59
N ASP A 33 3.30 1.98 -7.68
CA ASP A 33 2.40 3.08 -7.31
C ASP A 33 2.66 3.58 -5.88
N ALA A 34 2.89 2.67 -4.92
CA ALA A 34 3.15 3.05 -3.54
C ALA A 34 4.50 3.77 -3.37
N LEU A 35 5.53 3.34 -4.12
CA LEU A 35 6.86 3.94 -4.11
C LEU A 35 6.85 5.32 -4.75
N GLU A 36 6.20 5.47 -5.92
CA GLU A 36 6.10 6.75 -6.62
C GLU A 36 5.46 7.83 -5.75
N LEU A 37 4.39 7.48 -5.03
CA LEU A 37 3.71 8.40 -4.11
C LEU A 37 4.57 8.85 -2.93
N LEU A 38 5.61 8.10 -2.57
CA LEU A 38 6.50 8.40 -1.44
C LEU A 38 7.91 8.82 -1.88
N ALA A 39 8.22 8.75 -3.18
CA ALA A 39 9.52 9.07 -3.74
C ALA A 39 9.94 10.51 -3.40
N GLU A 40 9.06 11.48 -3.61
CA GLU A 40 9.35 12.89 -3.29
C GLU A 40 9.65 13.09 -1.79
N LYS A 41 8.86 12.44 -0.92
CA LYS A 41 9.06 12.51 0.54
C LYS A 41 10.41 11.90 0.95
N ALA A 42 10.81 10.79 0.34
CA ALA A 42 12.08 10.14 0.61
C ALA A 42 13.27 10.97 0.12
N VAL A 43 13.18 11.54 -1.09
CA VAL A 43 14.20 12.45 -1.64
C VAL A 43 14.41 13.67 -0.74
N ASN A 44 13.33 14.28 -0.24
CA ASN A 44 13.41 15.40 0.69
C ASN A 44 14.07 15.06 2.04
N LYS A 45 14.30 13.77 2.31
CA LYS A 45 14.97 13.25 3.51
C LYS A 45 16.32 12.60 3.20
N ASP A 46 16.85 12.77 1.98
CA ASP A 46 18.08 12.12 1.50
C ASP A 46 18.02 10.58 1.63
N LEU A 47 16.84 9.98 1.45
CA LEU A 47 16.62 8.55 1.49
C LEU A 47 16.38 7.98 0.09
N GLU A 48 16.98 6.82 -0.18
CA GLU A 48 16.72 6.02 -1.38
C GLU A 48 15.64 4.97 -1.09
N LEU A 49 14.61 4.91 -1.94
CA LEU A 49 13.60 3.85 -1.90
C LEU A 49 13.94 2.80 -2.96
N VAL A 50 14.08 1.55 -2.53
CA VAL A 50 14.33 0.40 -3.41
C VAL A 50 13.25 -0.65 -3.15
N SER A 51 12.72 -1.24 -4.21
CA SER A 51 11.80 -2.36 -4.13
C SER A 51 12.38 -3.61 -4.77
N LEU A 52 12.00 -4.75 -4.20
CA LEU A 52 12.35 -6.07 -4.70
C LEU A 52 11.13 -6.98 -4.51
N VAL A 53 10.48 -7.34 -5.62
CA VAL A 53 9.49 -8.40 -5.65
C VAL A 53 10.21 -9.68 -6.08
N HIS A 54 10.10 -10.73 -5.25
CA HIS A 54 10.80 -11.98 -5.52
C HIS A 54 10.28 -12.61 -6.82
N PRO A 55 11.16 -13.11 -7.73
CA PRO A 55 10.74 -13.61 -9.04
C PRO A 55 9.84 -14.86 -8.99
N GLU A 56 9.78 -15.56 -7.86
CA GLU A 56 8.85 -16.67 -7.67
C GLU A 56 7.42 -16.21 -7.37
N ILE A 57 7.20 -14.92 -7.08
CA ILE A 57 5.85 -14.39 -6.88
C ILE A 57 5.21 -14.22 -8.27
N PRO A 58 4.01 -14.79 -8.49
CA PRO A 58 3.28 -14.59 -9.74
C PRO A 58 3.06 -13.09 -10.00
N PRO A 59 3.20 -12.61 -11.25
CA PRO A 59 2.95 -11.20 -11.58
C PRO A 59 1.54 -10.78 -11.19
N CYS A 60 0.57 -11.69 -11.37
CA CYS A 60 -0.83 -11.47 -11.03
C CYS A 60 -1.24 -12.32 -9.83
N ILE A 61 -1.83 -11.67 -8.81
CA ILE A 61 -2.33 -12.30 -7.59
C ILE A 61 -3.78 -11.86 -7.32
N ALA A 62 -4.51 -12.65 -6.55
CA ALA A 62 -5.88 -12.35 -6.15
C ALA A 62 -5.93 -11.67 -4.77
N GLY A 63 -6.62 -10.53 -4.66
CA GLY A 63 -6.80 -9.82 -3.39
C GLY A 63 -7.31 -8.40 -3.58
N ASP A 64 -7.08 -7.55 -2.57
CA ASP A 64 -7.50 -6.15 -2.55
C ASP A 64 -6.28 -5.24 -2.83
N PRO A 65 -6.09 -4.76 -4.07
CA PRO A 65 -4.95 -3.92 -4.43
C PRO A 65 -4.99 -2.56 -3.72
N GLY A 66 -6.19 -2.02 -3.48
CA GLY A 66 -6.36 -0.73 -2.81
C GLY A 66 -5.92 -0.80 -1.36
N ARG A 67 -6.33 -1.84 -0.65
CA ARG A 67 -5.91 -2.11 0.73
C ARG A 67 -4.41 -2.38 0.82
N LEU A 68 -3.87 -3.20 -0.10
CA LEU A 68 -2.44 -3.51 -0.12
C LEU A 68 -1.61 -2.22 -0.29
N ARG A 69 -1.98 -1.37 -1.26
CA ARG A 69 -1.32 -0.07 -1.47
C ARG A 69 -1.36 0.78 -0.20
N GLN A 70 -2.51 0.85 0.49
CA GLN A 70 -2.64 1.62 1.73
C GLN A 70 -1.74 1.06 2.84
N ILE A 71 -1.64 -0.26 2.99
CA ILE A 71 -0.72 -0.90 3.92
C ILE A 71 0.73 -0.51 3.60
N LEU A 72 1.14 -0.61 2.33
CA LEU A 72 2.49 -0.22 1.89
C LEU A 72 2.78 1.26 2.18
N LEU A 73 1.84 2.15 1.85
CA LEU A 73 1.96 3.58 2.13
C LEU A 73 2.14 3.88 3.62
N ASN A 74 1.41 3.17 4.49
CA ASN A 74 1.54 3.32 5.93
C ASN A 74 2.91 2.83 6.42
N LEU A 75 3.37 1.67 5.95
CA LEU A 75 4.65 1.09 6.38
C LEU A 75 5.85 1.93 5.91
N ILE A 76 5.90 2.28 4.62
CA ILE A 76 6.98 3.09 4.04
C ILE A 76 6.89 4.54 4.57
N GLY A 77 5.66 5.06 4.69
CA GLY A 77 5.39 6.36 5.28
C GLY A 77 5.95 6.49 6.70
N ASN A 78 5.86 5.43 7.51
CA ASN A 78 6.44 5.35 8.84
C ASN A 78 7.95 5.19 8.84
N ALA A 79 8.51 4.43 7.90
CA ALA A 79 9.97 4.28 7.76
C ALA A 79 10.66 5.59 7.37
N THR A 80 9.92 6.50 6.73
CA THR A 80 10.35 7.85 6.35
C THR A 80 9.92 8.92 7.36
N LEU A 81 9.50 8.58 8.59
CA LEU A 81 9.26 9.55 9.67
C LEU A 81 10.56 9.80 10.45
#